data_AF-A0A2M7FPV7-F1
#
_entry.id   AF-A0A2M7FPV7-F1
#
_cell.length_a   1.000
_cell.length_b   1.000
_cell.length_c   1.000
_cell.angle_alpha   90.00
_cell.angle_beta   90.00
_cell.angle_gamma   90.00
#
_symmetry.space_group_name_H-M   'P 1'
#
loop_
_entity.id
_entity.type
_entity.pdbx_description
1 polymer ?
#
loop_
_entity_poly.entity_id
_entity_poly.type
_entity_poly.pdbx_seq_one_letter_code
_entity_poly.pdbx_strand_id
1 'polypeptide(L)'
;MRPLSLMVALVIMIGGSVYPFMFAGQQGGVDHAFASAVFWAMSAGLVNGVGFTPKFVLWRWLFSGWACLGALVLAAWLRWA
;
A
#
# COMPACT_ATOMS: atom_id res chain seq x y z
N MET A 1 -0.51 11.58 14.70
CA MET A 1 0.17 11.36 13.41
C MET A 1 1.10 10.17 13.54
N ARG A 2 1.21 9.34 12.49
CA ARG A 2 2.10 8.16 12.46
C ARG A 2 3.09 8.30 11.30
N PRO A 3 4.28 8.88 11.55
CA PRO A 3 5.18 9.29 10.47
C PRO A 3 5.69 8.11 9.63
N LEU A 4 5.90 6.95 10.24
CA LEU A 4 6.36 5.74 9.53
C LEU A 4 5.39 5.30 8.42
N SER A 5 4.09 5.17 8.76
CA SER A 5 3.06 4.78 7.78
C SER A 5 2.92 5.81 6.67
N LEU A 6 3.10 7.09 7.00
CA LEU A 6 3.03 8.19 6.04
C LEU A 6 4.24 8.16 5.09
N MET A 7 5.45 7.92 5.61
CA MET A 7 6.65 7.76 4.79
C MET A 7 6.50 6.60 3.82
N VAL A 8 5.97 5.46 4.26
CA VAL A 8 5.68 4.31 3.38
C VAL A 8 4.75 4.72 2.23
N ALA A 9 3.65 5.39 2.53
CA ALA A 9 2.71 5.85 1.51
C ALA A 9 3.36 6.82 0.51
N LEU A 10 4.19 7.74 0.99
CA LEU A 10 4.91 8.68 0.12
C LEU A 10 5.94 7.97 -0.76
N VAL A 11 6.68 7.00 -0.22
CA VAL A 11 7.64 6.20 -1.00
C VAL A 11 6.92 5.42 -2.09
N ILE A 12 5.79 4.79 -1.79
CA ILE A 12 4.99 4.07 -2.79
C ILE A 12 4.47 5.04 -3.86
N MET A 13 3.94 6.19 -3.46
CA MET A 13 3.41 7.19 -4.37
C MET A 13 4.49 7.69 -5.33
N ILE A 14 5.64 8.13 -4.79
CA ILE A 14 6.75 8.65 -5.60
C ILE A 14 7.34 7.53 -6.45
N GLY A 15 7.58 6.35 -5.88
CA GLY A 15 8.16 5.21 -6.59
C GLY A 15 7.29 4.75 -7.77
N GLY A 16 5.98 4.64 -7.56
CA GLY A 16 5.02 4.27 -8.60
C GLY A 16 4.88 5.33 -9.70
N SER A 17 4.99 6.62 -9.36
CA SER A 17 4.97 7.71 -10.35
C SER A 17 6.26 7.80 -11.16
N VAL A 18 7.41 7.59 -10.54
CA VAL A 18 8.73 7.68 -11.22
C VAL A 18 9.02 6.43 -12.05
N TYR A 19 8.60 5.24 -11.58
CA TYR A 19 8.91 3.97 -12.22
C TYR A 19 7.66 3.07 -12.35
N PRO A 20 6.71 3.40 -13.24
CA PRO A 20 5.47 2.65 -13.40
C PRO A 20 5.67 1.21 -13.88
N PHE A 21 6.82 0.91 -14.51
CA PHE A 21 7.19 -0.45 -14.92
C PHE A 21 7.34 -1.42 -13.75
N MET A 22 7.43 -0.94 -12.49
CA MET A 22 7.44 -1.84 -11.33
C MET A 22 6.16 -2.66 -11.19
N PHE A 23 5.04 -2.19 -11.74
CA PHE A 23 3.76 -2.90 -11.73
C PHE A 23 3.61 -3.88 -12.91
N ALA A 24 4.59 -3.94 -13.82
CA ALA A 24 4.59 -4.95 -14.87
C ALA A 24 4.92 -6.32 -14.29
N GLY A 25 4.10 -7.31 -14.66
CA GLY A 25 4.30 -8.72 -14.35
C GLY A 25 5.12 -9.44 -15.44
N GLN A 26 5.57 -10.65 -15.11
CA GLN A 26 6.48 -11.47 -15.94
C GLN A 26 5.93 -11.80 -17.34
N GLN A 27 4.61 -11.74 -17.55
CA GLN A 27 3.94 -12.07 -18.81
C GLN A 27 3.66 -10.85 -19.72
N GLY A 28 4.24 -9.69 -19.44
CA GLY A 28 4.08 -8.49 -20.28
C GLY A 28 2.80 -7.69 -20.05
N GLY A 29 2.03 -8.04 -19.00
CA GLY A 29 0.85 -7.31 -18.54
C GLY A 29 1.06 -6.66 -17.17
N VAL A 30 0.13 -5.83 -16.73
CA VAL A 30 0.13 -5.27 -15.37
C VAL A 30 -0.24 -6.37 -14.38
N ASP A 31 0.59 -6.56 -13.35
CA ASP A 31 0.23 -7.41 -12.21
C ASP A 31 -0.77 -6.64 -11.34
N HIS A 32 -2.06 -6.83 -11.63
CA HIS A 32 -3.14 -6.18 -10.92
C HIS A 32 -3.20 -6.59 -9.44
N ALA A 33 -2.80 -7.81 -9.09
CA ALA A 33 -2.82 -8.28 -7.72
C ALA A 33 -1.76 -7.55 -6.89
N PHE A 34 -0.53 -7.51 -7.40
CA PHE A 34 0.57 -6.75 -6.81
C PHE A 34 0.23 -5.26 -6.72
N ALA A 35 -0.23 -4.64 -7.82
CA ALA A 35 -0.60 -3.24 -7.85
C ALA A 35 -1.70 -2.92 -6.83
N SER A 36 -2.73 -3.76 -6.74
CA SER A 36 -3.81 -3.58 -5.76
C SER A 36 -3.29 -3.64 -4.32
N ALA A 37 -2.39 -4.57 -4.01
CA ALA A 37 -1.78 -4.67 -2.68
C ALA A 37 -0.92 -3.44 -2.35
N VAL A 38 -0.14 -2.95 -3.31
CA VAL A 38 0.68 -1.73 -3.16
C VAL A 38 -0.19 -0.49 -2.95
N PHE A 39 -1.26 -0.32 -3.74
CA PHE A 39 -2.19 0.81 -3.57
C PHE A 39 -2.99 0.73 -2.27
N TRP A 40 -3.29 -0.48 -1.79
CA TRP A 40 -3.88 -0.65 -0.47
C TRP A 40 -2.91 -0.23 0.63
N ALA A 41 -1.63 -0.63 0.56
CA ALA A 41 -0.59 -0.19 1.48
C ALA A 41 -0.44 1.34 1.48
N MET A 42 -0.45 1.97 0.30
CA MET A 42 -0.42 3.43 0.15
C MET A 42 -1.63 4.09 0.84
N SER A 43 -2.84 3.58 0.59
CA SER A 43 -4.07 4.15 1.12
C SER A 43 -4.14 4.01 2.65
N ALA A 44 -3.80 2.82 3.18
CA ALA A 44 -3.70 2.57 4.61
C ALA A 44 -2.62 3.45 5.28
N GLY A 45 -1.47 3.61 4.62
CA GLY A 45 -0.39 4.46 5.10
C GLY A 45 -0.76 5.95 5.15
N LEU A 46 -1.47 6.45 4.14
CA LEU A 46 -1.90 7.85 4.06
C LEU A 46 -2.97 8.17 5.11
N VAL A 47 -4.04 7.36 5.18
CA VAL A 47 -5.15 7.54 6.12
C VAL A 47 -4.65 7.45 7.57
N ASN A 48 -3.88 6.40 7.89
CA ASN A 48 -3.35 6.21 9.24
C ASN A 48 -2.25 7.22 9.58
N GLY A 49 -1.44 7.59 8.59
CA GLY A 49 -0.29 8.49 8.72
C GLY A 49 -0.67 9.90 9.15
N VAL A 50 -1.71 10.47 8.54
CA VAL A 50 -2.20 11.82 8.89
C VAL A 50 -2.88 11.85 10.27
N GLY A 51 -3.14 10.69 10.87
CA GLY A 51 -3.83 10.55 12.15
C GLY A 51 -5.35 10.49 12.04
N PHE A 52 -5.89 10.29 10.84
CA PHE A 52 -7.32 10.07 10.66
C PHE A 52 -7.72 8.71 11.24
N THR A 53 -8.78 8.70 12.04
CA THR A 53 -9.36 7.47 12.59
C THR A 53 -10.77 7.27 12.01
N PRO A 54 -10.98 6.25 11.16
CA PRO A 54 -12.30 5.97 10.61
C PRO A 54 -13.32 5.62 11.71
N LYS A 55 -14.54 6.16 11.59
CA LYS A 55 -15.64 5.86 12.54
C LYS A 55 -16.20 4.46 12.35
N PHE A 56 -16.25 3.95 11.10
CA PHE A 56 -16.72 2.60 10.80
C PHE A 56 -15.64 1.57 11.16
N VAL A 57 -16.01 0.55 11.95
CA VAL A 57 -15.06 -0.45 12.49
C VAL A 57 -14.33 -1.20 11.38
N LEU A 58 -15.02 -1.56 10.30
CA LEU A 58 -14.43 -2.24 9.15
C LEU A 58 -13.32 -1.40 8.49
N TRP A 59 -13.60 -0.12 8.24
CA TRP A 59 -12.61 0.83 7.69
C TRP A 59 -11.46 1.07 8.66
N ARG A 60 -11.74 1.08 9.96
CA ARG A 60 -10.70 1.24 10.99
C ARG A 60 -9.71 0.09 10.95
N TRP A 61 -10.17 -1.12 10.64
CA TRP A 61 -9.30 -2.27 10.47
C TRP A 61 -8.54 -2.21 9.15
N LEU A 62 -9.25 -1.92 8.04
CA LEU A 62 -8.70 -1.88 6.67
C LEU A 62 -7.66 -0.76 6.44
N PHE A 63 -7.76 0.36 7.16
CA PHE A 63 -6.83 1.50 7.08
C PHE A 63 -6.03 1.69 8.37
N SER A 64 -5.76 0.60 9.10
CA SER A 64 -4.88 0.62 10.27
C SER A 64 -3.40 0.56 9.85
N GLY A 65 -2.49 0.91 10.77
CA GLY A 65 -1.06 0.69 10.56
C GLY A 65 -0.70 -0.79 10.33
N TRP A 66 -1.46 -1.70 10.96
CA TRP A 66 -1.32 -3.15 10.73
C TRP A 66 -1.77 -3.56 9.33
N ALA A 67 -2.82 -2.95 8.79
CA ALA A 67 -3.23 -3.19 7.40
C ALA A 67 -2.19 -2.66 6.40
N CYS A 68 -1.53 -1.54 6.69
CA CYS A 68 -0.42 -1.04 5.87
C CYS A 68 0.74 -2.07 5.82
N LEU A 69 1.17 -2.59 6.97
CA LEU A 69 2.17 -3.66 7.03
C LEU A 69 1.69 -4.95 6.36
N GLY A 70 0.45 -5.38 6.60
CA GLY A 70 -0.11 -6.57 5.98
C GLY A 70 -0.18 -6.47 4.47
N ALA A 71 -0.56 -5.30 3.95
CA ALA A 71 -0.59 -5.03 2.51
C ALA A 71 0.83 -5.00 1.90
N LEU A 72 1.83 -4.47 2.61
CA LEU A 72 3.23 -4.55 2.19
C LEU A 72 3.76 -5.99 2.15
N VAL A 73 3.45 -6.79 3.18
CA VAL A 73 3.82 -8.21 3.22
C VAL A 73 3.14 -8.97 2.09
N LEU A 74 1.86 -8.68 1.83
CA LEU A 74 1.12 -9.27 0.72
C LEU A 74 1.71 -8.86 -0.63
N ALA A 75 2.06 -7.60 -0.81
CA ALA A 75 2.72 -7.11 -2.03
C ALA A 75 4.08 -7.77 -2.24
N ALA A 76 4.88 -7.92 -1.17
CA ALA A 76 6.14 -8.66 -1.23
C ALA A 76 5.88 -10.11 -1.61
N TRP A 77 4.95 -10.79 -0.95
CA TRP A 77 4.59 -12.17 -1.28
C TRP A 77 4.20 -12.32 -2.75
N LEU A 78 3.31 -11.48 -3.27
CA LEU A 78 2.88 -11.52 -4.68
C LEU A 78 4.01 -11.23 -5.66
N ARG A 79 5.01 -10.43 -5.26
CA ARG A 79 6.17 -10.12 -6.10
C ARG A 79 7.14 -11.30 -6.22
N TRP A 80 7.22 -12.13 -5.18
CA TRP A 80 8.19 -13.23 -5.06
C TRP A 80 7.57 -14.63 -5.19
N ALA A 81 6.24 -14.73 -5.27
CA ALA A 81 5.49 -15.94 -5.57
C ALA A 81 5.48 -16.22 -7.08
#